data_AF-A0A8J5QYW1-F1
#
_entry.id   AF-A0A8J5QYW1-F1
#
_cell.length_a   1.000
_cell.length_b   1.000
_cell.length_c   1.000
_cell.angle_alpha   90.00
_cell.angle_beta   90.00
_cell.angle_gamma   90.00
#
_symmetry.space_group_name_H-M   'P 1'
#
loop_
_entity.id
_entity.type
_entity.pdbx_description
1 polymer ?
#
loop_
_entity_poly.entity_id
_entity_poly.type
_entity_poly.pdbx_seq_one_letter_code
_entity_poly.pdbx_strand_id
1 'polypeptide(L)'
;MSNNISIILPSVWGYYPSFLVGRLVHAHLTEHWDQFHSLIGVTITLENVTAVSEYYVLDIIWFRIVGDATDNPFREDYYVLSI
;
A
#
# COMPACT_ATOMS: atom_id res chain seq x y z
N MET A 1 -8.77 20.80 1.13
CA MET A 1 -7.36 20.33 1.17
C MET A 1 -7.42 18.87 0.74
N SER A 2 -6.72 18.47 -0.33
CA SER A 2 -6.65 17.05 -0.65
C SER A 2 -5.83 16.39 0.46
N ASN A 3 -6.46 15.51 1.24
CA ASN A 3 -5.73 14.70 2.21
C ASN A 3 -4.99 13.63 1.41
N ASN A 4 -3.81 13.98 0.91
CA ASN A 4 -2.94 13.02 0.25
C ASN A 4 -2.50 12.00 1.31
N ILE A 5 -2.82 10.73 1.09
CA ILE A 5 -2.41 9.65 1.99
C ILE A 5 -1.06 9.17 1.49
N SER A 6 -0.08 9.13 2.38
CA SER A 6 1.23 8.53 2.06
C SER A 6 1.15 7.03 2.25
N ILE A 7 1.58 6.29 1.24
CA ILE A 7 1.53 4.84 1.23
C ILE A 7 2.91 4.28 0.94
N ILE A 8 3.32 3.30 1.72
CA ILE A 8 4.54 2.54 1.51
C ILE A 8 4.17 1.26 0.76
N LEU A 9 4.78 1.03 -0.39
CA LEU A 9 4.43 -0.02 -1.34
C LEU A 9 5.65 -0.88 -1.69
N PRO A 10 5.47 -2.17 -2.06
CA PRO A 10 6.56 -3.01 -2.54
C PRO A 10 7.27 -2.43 -3.77
N SER A 11 8.60 -2.34 -3.76
CA SER A 11 9.41 -1.75 -4.83
C SER A 11 9.24 -2.41 -6.19
N VAL A 12 8.90 -3.71 -6.23
CA VAL A 12 8.53 -4.45 -7.45
C VAL A 12 7.35 -3.78 -8.18
N TRP A 13 6.41 -3.17 -7.46
CA TRP A 13 5.30 -2.46 -8.09
C TRP A 13 5.76 -1.20 -8.84
N GLY A 14 6.96 -0.69 -8.54
CA GLY A 14 7.59 0.43 -9.23
C GLY A 14 7.98 0.16 -10.69
N TYR A 15 7.90 -1.10 -11.17
CA TYR A 15 8.00 -1.40 -12.60
C TYR A 15 6.79 -0.89 -13.41
N TYR A 16 5.67 -0.61 -12.73
CA TYR A 16 4.48 -0.03 -13.33
C TYR A 16 4.46 1.50 -13.16
N PRO A 17 3.82 2.25 -14.07
CA PRO A 17 3.67 3.68 -13.91
C PRO A 17 3.01 4.04 -12.57
N SER A 18 3.57 5.01 -11.85
CA SER A 18 3.11 5.38 -10.50
C SER A 18 1.62 5.76 -10.44
N PHE A 19 1.09 6.39 -11.49
CA PHE A 19 -0.34 6.72 -11.57
C PHE A 19 -1.24 5.47 -11.63
N LEU A 20 -0.77 4.38 -12.24
CA LEU A 20 -1.52 3.14 -12.36
C LEU A 20 -1.56 2.44 -11.00
N VAL A 21 -0.40 2.33 -10.35
CA VAL A 21 -0.30 1.75 -9.01
C VAL A 21 -1.14 2.56 -8.02
N GLY A 22 -1.06 3.89 -8.08
CA GLY A 22 -1.86 4.76 -7.22
C GLY A 22 -3.36 4.57 -7.39
N ARG A 23 -3.86 4.47 -8.63
CA ARG A 23 -5.27 4.17 -8.90
C ARG A 23 -5.70 2.81 -8.36
N LEU A 24 -4.86 1.80 -8.55
CA LEU A 24 -5.14 0.44 -8.10
C LEU A 24 -5.22 0.37 -6.57
N VAL A 25 -4.25 0.97 -5.88
CA VAL A 25 -4.22 1.05 -4.41
C VAL A 25 -5.42 1.82 -3.88
N HIS A 26 -5.71 3.00 -4.45
CA HIS A 26 -6.87 3.80 -4.08
C HIS A 26 -8.19 3.04 -4.24
N ALA A 27 -8.37 2.31 -5.35
CA ALA A 27 -9.58 1.54 -5.61
C ALA A 27 -9.83 0.47 -4.53
N HIS A 28 -8.80 -0.33 -4.20
CA HIS A 28 -8.93 -1.39 -3.19
C HIS A 28 -9.15 -0.82 -1.78
N LEU A 29 -8.47 0.28 -1.43
CA LEU A 29 -8.68 0.96 -0.15
C LEU A 29 -10.11 1.51 -0.04
N THR A 30 -10.64 2.10 -1.12
CA THR A 30 -12.01 2.63 -1.15
C THR A 30 -13.04 1.51 -1.00
N GLU A 31 -12.90 0.42 -1.76
CA GLU A 31 -13.80 -0.72 -1.68
C GLU A 31 -13.82 -1.32 -0.26
N HIS A 32 -12.64 -1.50 0.33
CA HIS A 32 -12.53 -2.05 1.68
C HIS A 32 -13.07 -1.08 2.74
N TRP A 33 -12.89 0.22 2.56
CA TRP A 33 -13.49 1.23 3.43
C TRP A 33 -15.01 1.18 3.39
N ASP A 34 -15.60 1.11 2.20
CA ASP A 34 -17.05 1.06 2.04
C ASP A 34 -17.67 -0.19 2.69
N GLN A 35 -16.94 -1.31 2.71
CA GLN A 35 -17.40 -2.57 3.30
C GLN A 35 -17.15 -2.65 4.81
N PHE A 36 -15.96 -2.25 5.27
CA PHE A 36 -15.47 -2.55 6.63
C PHE A 36 -15.15 -1.31 7.47
N HIS A 37 -15.24 -0.10 6.88
CA HIS A 37 -14.82 1.16 7.52
C HIS A 37 -13.39 1.07 8.06
N SER A 38 -12.51 0.40 7.32
CA SER A 38 -11.11 0.15 7.68
C SER A 38 -10.23 0.22 6.45
N LEU A 39 -8.99 0.70 6.64
CA LEU A 39 -7.93 0.70 5.61
C LEU A 39 -6.86 -0.37 5.89
N ILE A 40 -7.06 -1.21 6.91
CA ILE A 40 -6.15 -2.30 7.33
C ILE A 40 -6.72 -3.63 6.84
N GLY A 41 -5.84 -4.54 6.40
CA GLY A 41 -6.21 -5.87 5.89
C GLY A 41 -6.47 -5.92 4.38
N VAL A 42 -6.30 -4.79 3.69
CA VAL A 42 -6.46 -4.72 2.23
C VAL A 42 -5.34 -5.50 1.58
N THR A 43 -5.70 -6.55 0.86
CA THR A 43 -4.73 -7.41 0.17
C THR A 43 -4.71 -7.08 -1.31
N ILE A 44 -3.52 -6.81 -1.84
CA ILE A 44 -3.29 -6.55 -3.26
C ILE A 44 -2.19 -7.49 -3.74
N THR A 45 -2.46 -8.19 -4.84
CA THR A 45 -1.44 -8.94 -5.59
C THR A 45 -1.21 -8.23 -6.90
N LEU A 46 0.02 -7.76 -7.12
CA LEU A 46 0.45 -7.22 -8.39
C LEU A 46 1.69 -8.00 -8.85
N GLU A 47 1.64 -8.48 -10.09
CA GLU A 47 2.60 -9.44 -10.62
C GLU A 47 2.67 -10.71 -9.75
N ASN A 48 3.77 -10.93 -9.03
CA ASN A 48 3.98 -12.08 -8.14
C ASN A 48 4.17 -11.66 -6.67
N VAL A 49 3.86 -10.41 -6.35
CA VAL A 49 4.01 -9.86 -5.00
C VAL A 49 2.64 -9.56 -4.41
N THR A 50 2.30 -10.27 -3.35
CA THR A 50 1.13 -9.99 -2.52
C THR A 50 1.54 -9.16 -1.32
N ALA A 51 0.83 -8.07 -1.07
CA ALA A 51 1.02 -7.24 0.10
C ALA A 51 -0.31 -6.92 0.79
N VAL A 52 -0.26 -6.76 2.11
CA VAL A 52 -1.40 -6.48 2.97
C VAL A 52 -1.21 -5.13 3.64
N SER A 53 -2.27 -4.31 3.65
CA SER A 53 -2.22 -3.01 4.30
C SER A 53 -2.21 -3.12 5.82
N GLU A 54 -1.27 -2.43 6.44
CA GLU A 54 -1.09 -2.29 7.88
C GLU A 54 -0.94 -0.81 8.23
N TYR A 55 -1.41 -0.43 9.41
CA TYR A 55 -1.16 0.92 9.92
C TYR A 55 0.27 1.01 10.42
N TYR A 56 1.02 2.00 9.91
CA TYR A 56 2.37 2.26 10.38
C TYR A 56 2.38 3.41 11.40
N VAL A 57 2.52 4.67 10.96
CA VAL A 57 2.64 5.87 11.80
C VAL A 57 2.16 7.10 11.01
N LEU A 58 1.59 8.12 11.67
CA LEU A 58 1.27 9.45 11.08
C LEU A 58 0.46 9.41 9.77
N ASP A 59 -0.66 8.68 9.78
CA ASP A 59 -1.54 8.52 8.59
C ASP A 59 -0.86 7.84 7.38
N ILE A 60 0.23 7.11 7.62
CA ILE A 60 0.91 6.30 6.59
C ILE A 60 0.36 4.87 6.61
N ILE A 61 -0.05 4.41 5.43
CA ILE A 61 -0.45 3.01 5.20
C ILE A 61 0.74 2.26 4.64
N TRP A 62 1.08 1.13 5.24
CA TRP A 62 2.12 0.25 4.73
C TRP A 62 1.51 -1.00 4.11
N PHE A 63 1.72 -1.22 2.82
CA PHE A 63 1.45 -2.51 2.18
C PHE A 63 2.65 -3.42 2.38
N ARG A 64 2.60 -4.20 3.46
CA ARG A 64 3.64 -5.16 3.84
C ARG A 64 3.56 -6.42 2.98
N ILE A 65 4.69 -6.84 2.41
CA ILE A 65 4.78 -8.06 1.62
C ILE A 65 4.45 -9.28 2.50
N VAL A 66 3.61 -10.19 2.00
CA VAL A 66 3.26 -11.43 2.73
C VAL A 66 4.52 -12.28 2.93
N GLY A 67 4.78 -12.67 4.18
CA GLY A 67 5.98 -13.42 4.57
C GLY A 67 7.18 -12.54 4.93
N ASP A 68 7.06 -11.22 4.82
CA ASP A 68 8.06 -10.30 5.32
C ASP A 68 8.09 -10.30 6.86
N ALA A 69 9.09 -10.94 7.45
CA ALA A 69 9.28 -10.96 8.90
C ALA A 69 9.94 -9.69 9.45
N THR A 70 10.41 -8.79 8.59
CA THR A 70 11.08 -7.56 9.02
C THR A 70 10.08 -6.45 9.31
N ASP A 71 10.31 -5.71 10.40
CA ASP A 71 9.48 -4.56 10.79
C ASP A 71 10.14 -3.24 10.36
N ASN A 72 10.58 -3.18 9.09
CA ASN A 72 11.22 -1.99 8.54
C ASN A 72 10.64 -1.64 7.16
N PRO A 73 9.71 -0.68 7.09
CA PRO A 73 9.05 -0.29 5.84
C PRO A 73 9.90 0.64 4.97
N PHE A 74 11.09 1.08 5.42
CA PHE A 74 11.97 2.01 4.67
C PHE A 74 13.19 1.33 4.06
N ARG A 75 13.20 -0.01 3.98
CA ARG A 75 14.25 -0.76 3.27
C ARG A 75 14.02 -0.77 1.76
N GLU A 76 15.01 -1.25 1.02
CA GLU A 76 15.04 -1.27 -0.46
C GLU A 76 13.87 -2.03 -1.13
N ASP A 77 13.21 -2.91 -0.39
CA ASP A 77 12.04 -3.66 -0.87
C ASP A 77 10.76 -2.80 -0.93
N TYR A 78 10.82 -1.54 -0.50
CA TYR A 78 9.68 -0.64 -0.44
C TYR A 78 9.97 0.76 -1.00
N TYR A 79 8.93 1.45 -1.44
CA TYR A 79 8.97 2.85 -1.85
C TYR A 79 7.73 3.60 -1.38
N VAL A 80 7.80 4.93 -1.35
CA VAL A 80 6.69 5.80 -0.93
C VAL A 80 5.95 6.33 -2.16
N LEU A 81 4.63 6.24 -2.14
CA LEU A 81 3.72 6.86 -3.09
C LEU A 81 2.68 7.68 -2.32
N SER A 82 2.44 8.92 -2.74
CA SER A 82 1.31 9.71 -2.23
C SER A 82 0.15 9.60 -3.21
N ILE A 83 -1.03 9.24 -2.71
CA ILE A 83 -2.28 9.15 -3.48
C ILE A 83 -3.34 10.12 -2.97
#